data_AF-A0A9W5QG58-F1
#
_entry.id   AF-A0A9W5QG58-F1
#
_cell.length_a   1.000
_cell.length_b   1.000
_cell.length_c   1.000
_cell.angle_alpha   90.00
_cell.angle_beta   90.00
_cell.angle_gamma   90.00
#
_symmetry.space_group_name_H-M   'P 1'
#
loop_
_entity.id
_entity.type
_entity.pdbx_description
1 polymer ?
#
loop_
_entity_poly.entity_id
_entity_poly.type
_entity_poly.pdbx_seq_one_letter_code
_entity_poly.pdbx_strand_id
1 'polypeptide(L)' 'MMNKAYKFRIYPNQAQAILINKTIGCSRFVFNHFLSLWDQAYKETGKGLTYGTCSAKLPAMKKELVWLKEV' A
#
# COMPACT_ATOMS: atom_id res chain seq x y z
N MET A 1 11.44 26.67 -16.81
CA MET A 1 11.43 26.48 -15.33
C MET A 1 12.53 25.49 -14.98
N MET A 2 13.30 25.75 -13.91
CA MET A 2 14.41 24.89 -13.50
C MET A 2 13.93 23.90 -12.42
N ASN A 3 13.98 22.62 -12.73
CA ASN A 3 13.61 21.57 -11.78
C ASN A 3 14.69 21.44 -10.70
N LYS A 4 14.28 21.50 -9.43
CA LYS A 4 15.15 21.26 -8.27
C LYS A 4 14.85 19.88 -7.71
N ALA A 5 15.89 19.15 -7.32
CA ALA A 5 15.79 17.90 -6.60
C ALA A 5 16.62 17.98 -5.33
N TYR A 6 16.17 17.30 -4.27
CA TYR A 6 16.85 17.24 -2.99
C TYR A 6 17.16 15.79 -2.64
N LYS A 7 18.34 15.56 -2.04
CA LYS A 7 18.79 14.25 -1.56
C LYS A 7 19.10 14.37 -0.08
N PHE A 8 18.40 13.57 0.73
CA PHE A 8 18.60 13.50 2.16
C PHE A 8 18.89 12.07 2.58
N ARG A 9 19.71 11.91 3.62
CA ARG A 9 19.86 10.64 4.34
C ARG A 9 19.20 10.79 5.71
N ILE A 10 18.31 9.86 6.04
CA ILE A 10 17.67 9.79 7.35
C ILE A 10 18.44 8.84 8.27
N TYR A 11 18.45 9.13 9.56
CA TYR A 11 19.02 8.27 10.61
C TYR A 11 17.94 8.00 11.65
N PRO A 12 17.02 7.04 11.39
CA PRO A 12 15.92 6.77 12.29
C PRO A 12 16.43 6.13 13.58
N ASN A 13 15.85 6.51 14.71
CA ASN A 13 15.95 5.73 15.94
C ASN A 13 15.15 4.42 15.81
N GLN A 14 15.27 3.54 16.81
CA GLN A 14 14.63 2.22 16.75
C GLN A 14 13.12 2.29 16.54
N ALA A 15 12.41 3.18 17.25
CA ALA A 15 10.96 3.33 17.12
C ALA A 15 10.56 3.84 15.72
N GLN A 16 11.32 4.80 15.17
CA GLN A 16 11.12 5.31 13.82
C GLN A 16 11.37 4.24 12.76
N ALA A 17 12.45 3.44 12.91
CA ALA A 17 12.76 2.37 11.98
C ALA A 17 11.65 1.30 11.96
N ILE A 18 11.11 0.95 13.13
CA ILE A 18 9.96 0.04 13.24
C ILE A 18 8.74 0.64 12.51
N LEU A 19 8.39 1.89 12.79
CA LEU A 19 7.24 2.54 12.17
C LEU A 19 7.38 2.62 10.65
N ILE A 20 8.55 3.05 10.14
CA ILE A 20 8.83 3.12 8.70
C ILE A 20 8.64 1.75 8.04
N ASN A 21 9.18 0.69 8.64
CA ASN A 21 9.04 -0.66 8.10
C ASN A 21 7.58 -1.12 8.10
N LYS A 22 6.82 -0.83 9.17
CA LYS A 22 5.38 -1.12 9.22
C LYS A 22 4.62 -0.36 8.13
N THR A 23 4.88 0.94 7.97
CA THR A 23 4.20 1.78 6.97
C THR A 23 4.47 1.27 5.57
N ILE A 24 5.74 1.11 5.20
CA ILE A 24 6.13 0.62 3.87
C ILE A 24 5.60 -0.79 3.63
N GLY A 25 5.70 -1.66 4.64
CA GLY A 25 5.20 -3.04 4.57
C GLY A 25 3.69 -3.11 4.32
N CYS A 26 2.90 -2.38 5.10
CA CYS A 26 1.45 -2.32 4.93
C CYS A 26 1.06 -1.75 3.56
N SER A 27 1.67 -0.65 3.13
CA SER A 27 1.40 -0.05 1.81
C SER A 27 1.76 -1.01 0.67
N ARG A 28 2.93 -1.66 0.74
CA ARG A 28 3.37 -2.63 -0.27
C ARG A 28 2.44 -3.83 -0.36
N PHE A 29 2.00 -4.37 0.79
CA PHE A 29 1.07 -5.48 0.84
C PHE A 29 -0.27 -5.11 0.18
N VAL A 30 -0.87 -3.99 0.59
CA VAL A 30 -2.16 -3.54 0.07
C VAL A 30 -2.07 -3.31 -1.45
N PHE A 31 -1.01 -2.65 -1.92
CA PHE A 31 -0.78 -2.44 -3.34
C PHE A 31 -0.68 -3.76 -4.11
N ASN A 32 0.20 -4.67 -3.67
CA ASN A 32 0.41 -5.95 -4.36
C ASN A 32 -0.85 -6.83 -4.36
N HIS A 33 -1.60 -6.84 -3.25
CA HIS A 33 -2.85 -7.57 -3.16
C HIS A 33 -3.86 -7.08 -4.21
N PHE A 34 -4.11 -5.77 -4.28
CA PHE A 34 -5.05 -5.22 -5.26
C PHE A 34 -4.52 -5.27 -6.69
N LEU A 35 -3.20 -5.19 -6.90
CA LEU A 35 -2.60 -5.40 -8.21
C LEU A 35 -2.88 -6.83 -8.72
N SER A 36 -2.73 -7.84 -7.87
CA SER A 36 -3.05 -9.23 -8.21
C SER A 36 -4.52 -9.41 -8.55
N LEU A 37 -5.44 -8.82 -7.77
CA LEU A 37 -6.88 -8.88 -8.05
C LEU A 37 -7.24 -8.13 -9.33
N TRP A 38 -6.55 -7.01 -9.60
CA TRP A 38 -6.75 -6.23 -10.82
C TRP A 38 -6.34 -7.02 -12.06
N ASP A 39 -5.18 -7.70 -12.00
CA ASP A 39 -4.70 -8.55 -13.09
C ASP A 39 -5.68 -9.69 -13.39
N GLN A 40 -6.23 -10.34 -12.35
CA GLN A 40 -7.27 -11.35 -12.49
C GLN A 40 -8.55 -10.78 -13.13
N ALA A 41 -9.09 -9.69 -12.59
CA ALA A 41 -10.31 -9.06 -13.10
C ALA A 41 -10.17 -8.61 -14.56
N TYR A 42 -8.99 -8.11 -14.93
CA TYR A 42 -8.71 -7.69 -16.30
C TYR A 42 -8.64 -8.88 -17.26
N LYS A 43 -8.00 -9.99 -16.87
CA LYS A 43 -7.96 -11.22 -17.68
C LYS A 43 -9.35 -11.79 -17.93
N GLU A 44 -10.24 -11.72 -16.96
CA GLU A 44 -11.60 -12.28 -17.06
C GLU A 44 -12.57 -11.39 -17.83
N THR A 45 -12.48 -10.06 -17.63
CA THR A 45 -13.53 -9.13 -18.08
C THR A 45 -13.06 -8.06 -19.07
N GLY A 46 -11.75 -7.97 -19.30
CA GLY A 46 -11.11 -6.87 -20.03
C GLY A 46 -11.16 -5.52 -19.30
N LYS A 47 -11.63 -5.50 -18.05
CA LYS A 47 -11.77 -4.30 -17.22
C LYS A 47 -11.05 -4.46 -15.89
N GLY A 48 -10.36 -3.41 -15.49
CA GLY A 48 -9.66 -3.34 -14.22
C GLY A 48 -10.56 -3.02 -13.04
N LEU A 49 -10.01 -3.14 -11.83
CA LEU A 49 -10.65 -2.64 -10.61
C LEU A 49 -10.55 -1.11 -10.53
N THR A 50 -11.56 -0.51 -9.90
CA THR A 50 -11.57 0.91 -9.58
C THR A 50 -11.04 1.15 -8.17
N TYR A 51 -10.55 2.36 -7.89
CA TYR A 51 -10.19 2.77 -6.54
C TYR A 51 -11.34 2.57 -5.54
N GLY A 52 -12.58 2.90 -5.93
CA GLY A 52 -13.76 2.74 -5.08
C GLY A 52 -13.97 1.27 -4.66
N THR A 53 -13.80 0.34 -5.60
CA THR A 53 -13.89 -1.10 -5.33
C THR A 53 -12.80 -1.56 -4.37
N CYS A 54 -11.55 -1.13 -4.58
CA CYS A 54 -10.43 -1.52 -3.72
C CYS A 54 -10.57 -0.94 -2.30
N SER A 55 -10.90 0.36 -2.20
CA SER A 55 -11.06 1.05 -0.92
C SER A 55 -12.20 0.46 -0.08
N ALA A 56 -13.32 0.08 -0.71
CA ALA A 56 -14.44 -0.55 0.00
C ALA A 56 -14.10 -1.94 0.60
N LYS A 57 -13.15 -2.67 0.01
CA LYS A 57 -12.69 -3.98 0.51
C LYS A 57 -11.69 -3.87 1.66
N LEU A 58 -10.92 -2.78 1.71
CA LEU A 58 -9.85 -2.59 2.70
C LEU A 58 -10.31 -2.66 4.17
N PRO A 59 -11.47 -2.09 4.59
CA PRO A 59 -11.95 -2.21 5.96
C PRO A 59 -12.16 -3.66 6.43
N ALA A 60 -12.67 -4.53 5.55
CA ALA A 60 -12.84 -5.96 5.87
C ALA A 60 -11.47 -6.64 6.03
N MET A 61 -10.53 -6.37 5.12
CA MET A 61 -9.17 -6.88 5.23
C MET A 61 -8.49 -6.45 6.53
N LYS A 62 -8.67 -5.20 6.98
CA LYS A 62 -8.12 -4.73 8.26
C LYS A 62 -8.76 -5.41 9.49
N LYS A 63 -9.95 -6.00 9.37
CA LYS A 63 -10.56 -6.81 10.45
C LYS A 63 -9.86 -8.15 10.59
N GLU A 64 -9.53 -8.79 9.47
CA GLU A 64 -8.86 -10.10 9.42
C GLU A 64 -7.35 -9.97 9.69
N LEU A 65 -6.71 -9.01 9.05
CA LEU A 65 -5.27 -8.74 9.13
C LEU A 65 -5.04 -7.56 10.08
N VAL A 66 -5.07 -7.84 11.38
CA VAL A 66 -5.01 -6.80 12.43
C VAL A 66 -3.75 -5.93 12.33
N TRP A 67 -2.63 -6.49 11.85
CA TRP A 67 -1.39 -5.76 11.66
C TRP A 67 -1.48 -4.61 10.62
N LEU A 68 -2.47 -4.63 9.71
CA LEU A 68 -2.77 -3.51 8.80
C LEU A 68 -3.39 -2.29 9.51
N LYS A 69 -3.68 -2.39 10.81
CA LYS A 69 -4.12 -1.28 11.67
C LYS A 69 -2.99 -0.68 12.50
N GLU A 70 -1.77 -1.21 12.39
CA GLU A 70 -0.62 -0.71 13.13
C GLU A 70 -0.04 0.59 12.55
N VAL A 71 -0.59 1.05 11.42
CA VAL A 71 -0.25 2.29 10.70
C VAL A 71 -1.48 3.05 10.23
#